data_AF-A0A416CCU1-F1
#
_entry.id   AF-A0A416CCU1-F1
#
_cell.length_a   1.000
_cell.length_b   1.000
_cell.length_c   1.000
_cell.angle_alpha   90.00
_cell.angle_beta   90.00
_cell.angle_gamma   90.00
#
_symmetry.space_group_name_H-M   'P 1'
#
loop_
_entity.id
_entity.type
_entity.pdbx_description
1 polymer ?
#
loop_
_entity_poly.entity_id
_entity_poly.type
_entity_poly.pdbx_seq_one_letter_code
_entity_poly.pdbx_strand_id
1 'polypeptide(L)'
;MATIITNLLGKIEYDINNITIFQDVQPTHWAYSNITQVSSRNIMTGDGYGIFRPDDPISFGEILKICVEITGYDKSYTDVIWYKPYVEKAKDLNISEGIELDATQFITREQAAKIIYNTINIPIRELHGIKDEKGVIIGEFVICDGIQNELKTLLNQFNNQ
;
A
#
# COMPACT_ATOMS: atom_id res chain seq x y z
N MET A 1 8.77 8.60 -3.62
CA MET A 1 7.46 8.02 -4.05
C MET A 1 6.27 8.31 -3.12
N ALA A 2 6.47 8.67 -1.84
CA ALA A 2 5.39 8.85 -0.86
C ALA A 2 4.23 9.74 -1.35
N THR A 3 4.52 10.84 -2.07
CA THR A 3 3.48 11.75 -2.59
C THR A 3 2.54 11.11 -3.60
N ILE A 4 3.03 10.20 -4.45
CA ILE A 4 2.19 9.52 -5.44
C ILE A 4 1.23 8.57 -4.71
N ILE A 5 1.71 7.89 -3.67
CA ILE A 5 0.90 6.99 -2.84
C ILE A 5 -0.13 7.77 -2.00
N THR A 6 0.21 8.92 -1.41
CA THR A 6 -0.80 9.73 -0.70
C THR A 6 -1.86 10.28 -1.65
N ASN A 7 -1.47 10.71 -2.85
CA ASN A 7 -2.43 11.17 -3.85
C ASN A 7 -3.34 10.04 -4.33
N LEU A 8 -2.82 8.81 -4.42
CA LEU A 8 -3.63 7.62 -4.65
C LEU A 8 -4.62 7.38 -3.51
N LEU A 9 -4.24 7.62 -2.26
CA LEU A 9 -5.01 7.25 -1.06
C LEU A 9 -5.95 8.33 -0.50
N GLY A 10 -6.11 9.45 -1.22
CA GLY A 10 -6.84 10.63 -0.74
C GLY A 10 -6.11 11.38 0.39
N LYS A 11 -6.01 12.71 0.24
CA LYS A 11 -5.46 13.58 1.28
C LYS A 11 -6.48 13.70 2.42
N ILE A 12 -6.06 13.38 3.64
CA ILE A 12 -6.82 13.72 4.85
C ILE A 12 -6.06 14.84 5.55
N GLU A 13 -6.75 15.91 5.95
CA GLU A 13 -6.15 16.97 6.78
C GLU A 13 -5.68 16.35 8.11
N TYR A 14 -4.39 16.52 8.41
CA TYR A 14 -3.77 15.98 9.61
C TYR A 14 -3.29 17.11 10.53
N ASP A 15 -3.49 16.95 11.83
CA ASP A 15 -2.97 17.87 12.83
C ASP A 15 -1.45 17.70 12.96
N ILE A 16 -0.71 18.64 12.37
CA ILE A 16 0.75 18.67 12.31
C ILE A 16 1.45 18.80 13.67
N ASN A 17 0.71 18.94 14.77
CA ASN A 17 1.27 19.26 16.09
C ASN A 17 1.71 18.02 16.90
N ASN A 18 1.58 16.79 16.38
CA ASN A 18 2.04 15.58 17.07
C ASN A 18 3.12 14.79 16.30
N ILE A 19 4.36 15.17 16.61
CA ILE A 19 5.60 14.40 16.81
C ILE A 19 6.31 13.78 15.59
N THR A 20 7.60 14.13 15.52
CA THR A 20 8.67 13.59 14.69
C THR A 20 8.56 12.07 14.53
N ILE A 21 8.31 11.59 13.30
CA ILE A 21 8.24 10.15 13.03
C ILE A 21 9.58 9.60 12.50
N PHE A 22 10.38 10.44 11.84
CA PHE A 22 11.69 10.09 11.29
C PHE A 22 12.69 11.24 11.41
N GLN A 23 13.94 10.95 11.76
CA GLN A 23 14.99 11.93 12.03
C GLN A 23 15.46 12.67 10.77
N ASP A 24 15.32 12.04 9.61
CA ASP A 24 15.74 12.55 8.30
C ASP A 24 14.61 13.27 7.54
N VAL A 25 13.44 13.45 8.14
CA VAL A 25 12.29 14.13 7.53
C VAL A 25 11.94 15.38 8.33
N GLN A 26 12.55 16.50 7.97
CA GLN A 26 12.28 17.80 8.59
C GLN A 26 10.85 18.27 8.27
N PRO A 27 10.17 19.01 9.19
CA PRO A 27 8.84 19.60 8.92
C PRO A 27 8.76 20.49 7.68
N THR A 28 9.88 21.07 7.27
CA THR A 28 10.01 21.91 6.05
C THR A 28 10.19 21.10 4.78
N HIS A 29 10.38 19.78 4.86
CA HIS A 29 10.54 18.92 3.69
C HIS A 29 9.22 18.87 2.91
N TRP A 30 9.29 19.04 1.58
CA TRP A 30 8.11 19.12 0.71
C TRP A 30 7.21 17.87 0.81
N ALA A 31 7.79 16.70 1.12
CA ALA A 31 7.07 15.44 1.29
C ALA A 31 6.67 15.14 2.75
N TYR A 32 6.97 16.03 3.71
CA TYR A 32 6.74 15.78 5.14
C TYR A 32 5.30 15.32 5.42
N SER A 33 4.30 16.09 4.98
CA SER A 33 2.88 15.76 5.18
C SER A 33 2.50 14.41 4.55
N ASN A 34 3.01 14.13 3.36
CA ASN A 34 2.75 12.88 2.65
C ASN A 34 3.34 11.68 3.38
N ILE A 35 4.59 11.80 3.85
CA ILE A 35 5.31 10.78 4.61
C ILE A 35 4.58 10.49 5.92
N THR A 36 4.16 11.53 6.64
CA THR A 36 3.38 11.40 7.87
C THR A 36 2.07 10.64 7.62
N GLN A 37 1.36 10.93 6.54
CA GLN A 37 0.11 10.26 6.19
C GLN A 37 0.29 8.78 5.84
N VAL A 38 1.28 8.44 5.01
CA VAL A 38 1.50 7.02 4.65
C VAL A 38 2.08 6.22 5.81
N SER A 39 2.85 6.86 6.70
CA SER A 39 3.40 6.23 7.89
C SER A 39 2.34 5.98 8.96
N SER A 40 1.42 6.92 9.20
CA SER A 40 0.35 6.74 10.20
C SER A 40 -0.64 5.64 9.84
N ARG A 41 -0.76 5.33 8.54
CA ARG A 41 -1.58 4.23 8.01
C ARG A 41 -0.80 2.90 7.89
N ASN A 42 0.46 2.83 8.35
CA ASN A 42 1.36 1.68 8.19
C ASN A 42 1.59 1.24 6.72
N ILE A 43 1.42 2.15 5.76
CA ILE A 43 1.56 1.85 4.32
C ILE A 43 3.02 1.93 3.88
N MET A 44 3.75 2.91 4.41
CA MET A 44 5.20 2.98 4.26
C MET A 44 5.83 3.13 5.64
N THR A 45 6.90 2.38 5.88
CA THR A 45 7.66 2.40 7.13
C THR A 45 9.10 2.74 6.82
N GLY A 46 9.75 3.51 7.70
CA GLY A 46 11.21 3.65 7.67
C GLY A 46 11.92 2.35 8.05
N ASP A 47 13.22 2.42 8.33
CA ASP A 47 14.06 1.26 8.66
C ASP A 47 13.92 0.72 10.08
N GLY A 48 12.97 1.23 10.87
CA GLY A 48 12.79 0.87 12.27
C GLY A 48 13.78 1.55 13.24
N TYR A 49 14.78 2.26 12.73
CA TYR A 49 15.72 3.08 13.52
C TYR A 49 15.37 4.58 13.45
N GLY A 50 14.22 4.90 12.84
CA GLY A 50 13.74 6.27 12.70
C GLY A 50 14.29 6.98 11.47
N ILE A 51 14.75 6.27 10.43
CA ILE A 51 15.16 6.87 9.15
C ILE A 51 14.20 6.41 8.03
N PHE A 52 13.65 7.35 7.28
CA PHE A 52 12.69 7.09 6.21
C PHE A 52 13.32 6.99 4.81
N ARG A 53 14.38 7.77 4.56
CA ARG A 53 15.06 7.98 3.28
C ARG A 53 14.15 8.58 2.20
N PRO A 54 13.64 9.81 2.39
CA PRO A 54 12.64 10.41 1.51
C PRO A 54 13.11 10.66 0.08
N ASP A 55 14.42 10.86 -0.10
CA ASP A 55 15.06 11.15 -1.38
C ASP A 55 15.65 9.91 -2.07
N ASP A 56 15.66 8.76 -1.39
CA ASP A 56 16.16 7.52 -1.96
C ASP A 56 15.19 6.97 -3.01
N PRO A 57 15.71 6.32 -4.07
CA PRO A 57 14.86 5.62 -5.01
C PRO A 57 14.20 4.42 -4.33
N ILE A 58 12.95 4.16 -4.72
CA ILE A 58 12.24 2.95 -4.29
C ILE A 58 12.62 1.79 -5.21
N SER A 59 12.78 0.60 -4.64
CA SER A 59 12.94 -0.65 -5.38
C SER A 59 11.61 -1.17 -5.92
N PHE A 60 11.68 -2.05 -6.92
CA PHE A 60 10.52 -2.69 -7.51
C PHE A 60 9.75 -3.53 -6.48
N GLY A 61 10.45 -4.28 -5.62
CA GLY A 61 9.84 -5.07 -4.55
C GLY A 61 9.11 -4.21 -3.52
N GLU A 62 9.66 -3.04 -3.17
CA GLU A 62 9.02 -2.11 -2.23
C GLU A 62 7.72 -1.52 -2.77
N ILE A 63 7.69 -1.08 -4.04
CA ILE A 63 6.45 -0.53 -4.60
C ILE A 63 5.36 -1.60 -4.75
N LEU A 64 5.74 -2.84 -5.11
CA LEU A 64 4.80 -3.95 -5.24
C LEU A 64 4.23 -4.35 -3.88
N LYS A 65 5.06 -4.39 -2.83
CA LYS A 65 4.61 -4.56 -1.45
C LYS A 65 3.53 -3.55 -1.10
N ILE A 66 3.81 -2.27 -1.31
CA ILE A 66 2.87 -1.18 -0.98
C ILE A 66 1.55 -1.39 -1.73
N CYS A 67 1.60 -1.65 -3.04
CA CYS A 67 0.40 -1.81 -3.86
C CYS A 67 -0.44 -3.04 -3.47
N VAL A 68 0.19 -4.14 -3.07
CA VAL A 68 -0.51 -5.33 -2.58
C VAL A 68 -1.15 -5.06 -1.23
N GLU A 69 -0.43 -4.46 -0.28
CA GLU A 69 -0.94 -4.19 1.08
C GLU A 69 -2.13 -3.22 1.06
N ILE A 70 -2.10 -2.17 0.23
CA ILE A 70 -3.23 -1.22 0.14
C ILE A 70 -4.51 -1.84 -0.44
N THR A 71 -4.41 -2.95 -1.16
CA THR A 71 -5.57 -3.70 -1.66
C THR A 71 -6.14 -4.69 -0.63
N GLY A 72 -5.56 -4.78 0.57
CA GLY A 72 -6.01 -5.68 1.65
C GLY A 72 -5.58 -7.14 1.45
N TYR A 73 -4.67 -7.40 0.51
CA TYR A 73 -4.09 -8.73 0.34
C TYR A 73 -2.89 -8.88 1.27
N ASP A 74 -2.92 -9.97 2.04
CA ASP A 74 -1.89 -10.27 3.04
C ASP A 74 -0.74 -11.08 2.46
N LYS A 75 0.33 -11.10 3.26
CA LYS A 75 1.57 -11.84 3.02
C LYS A 75 1.33 -13.34 3.16
N SER A 76 1.86 -14.15 2.24
CA SER A 76 2.16 -15.55 2.56
C SER A 76 3.49 -15.58 3.32
N TYR A 77 3.48 -16.00 4.58
CA TYR A 77 4.62 -15.91 5.52
C TYR A 77 5.70 -16.98 5.33
N THR A 78 5.85 -17.56 4.15
CA THR A 78 6.68 -18.76 3.97
C THR A 78 8.08 -18.52 3.43
N ASP A 79 8.45 -17.29 3.07
CA ASP A 79 9.69 -17.02 2.34
C ASP A 79 10.77 -16.29 3.16
N VAL A 80 12.02 -16.75 3.01
CA VAL A 80 13.24 -16.10 3.55
C VAL A 80 13.46 -14.70 2.94
N ILE A 81 12.94 -14.48 1.73
CA ILE A 81 13.09 -13.24 0.97
C ILE A 81 11.81 -12.41 1.14
N TRP A 82 11.90 -11.30 1.88
CA TRP A 82 10.75 -10.52 2.32
C TRP A 82 9.85 -10.05 1.17
N TYR A 83 10.40 -9.69 0.00
CA TYR A 83 9.63 -9.12 -1.12
C TYR A 83 8.91 -10.18 -1.95
N LYS A 84 9.36 -11.44 -1.90
CA LYS A 84 8.90 -12.52 -2.78
C LYS A 84 7.37 -12.72 -2.78
N PRO A 85 6.69 -12.84 -1.62
CA PRO A 85 5.24 -13.04 -1.61
C PRO A 85 4.48 -11.86 -2.25
N TYR A 86 4.99 -10.64 -2.17
CA TYR A 86 4.34 -9.49 -2.82
C TYR A 86 4.61 -9.44 -4.32
N VAL A 87 5.79 -9.87 -4.77
CA VAL A 87 6.09 -9.96 -6.21
C VAL A 87 5.17 -11.00 -6.86
N GLU A 88 5.01 -12.16 -6.22
CA GLU A 88 4.12 -13.22 -6.69
C GLU A 88 2.66 -12.74 -6.68
N LYS A 89 2.21 -12.13 -5.57
CA LYS A 89 0.83 -11.62 -5.48
C LYS A 89 0.57 -10.49 -6.48
N ALA A 90 1.50 -9.57 -6.66
CA ALA A 90 1.38 -8.49 -7.62
C ALA A 90 1.28 -9.02 -9.06
N LYS A 91 1.98 -10.12 -9.37
CA LYS A 91 1.85 -10.80 -10.65
C LYS A 91 0.48 -11.43 -10.81
N ASP A 92 -0.03 -12.13 -9.80
CA ASP A 92 -1.38 -12.73 -9.83
C ASP A 92 -2.49 -11.69 -10.05
N LEU A 93 -2.31 -10.50 -9.47
CA LEU A 93 -3.24 -9.38 -9.55
C LEU A 93 -3.01 -8.50 -10.80
N ASN A 94 -2.04 -8.82 -11.66
CA ASN A 94 -1.62 -7.98 -12.80
C ASN A 94 -1.13 -6.56 -12.42
N ILE A 95 -0.74 -6.33 -11.16
CA ILE A 95 -0.18 -5.06 -10.70
C ILE A 95 1.15 -4.76 -11.41
N SER A 96 1.99 -5.78 -11.62
CA SER A 96 3.29 -5.65 -12.30
C SER A 96 3.23 -5.81 -13.82
N GLU A 97 2.03 -5.83 -14.42
CA GLU A 97 1.86 -6.12 -15.84
C GLU A 97 2.66 -5.16 -16.75
N GLY A 98 3.43 -5.74 -17.67
CA GLY A 98 4.23 -5.02 -18.64
C GLY A 98 5.42 -4.26 -18.04
N ILE A 99 5.95 -4.72 -16.91
CA ILE A 99 7.23 -4.28 -16.33
C ILE A 99 8.04 -5.53 -15.97
N GLU A 100 9.24 -5.64 -16.53
CA GLU A 100 10.18 -6.74 -16.25
C GLU A 100 11.40 -6.18 -15.52
N LEU A 101 11.43 -6.34 -14.19
CA LEU A 101 12.51 -5.92 -13.31
C LEU A 101 12.71 -6.95 -12.20
N ASP A 102 13.93 -7.08 -11.71
CA ASP A 102 14.22 -7.74 -10.45
C ASP A 102 13.72 -6.89 -9.27
N ALA A 103 13.25 -7.54 -8.22
CA ALA A 103 12.65 -6.88 -7.05
C ALA A 103 13.60 -5.91 -6.34
N THR A 104 14.92 -6.09 -6.46
CA THR A 104 15.92 -5.21 -5.85
C THR A 104 16.27 -4.00 -6.71
N GLN A 105 15.86 -3.98 -7.99
CA GLN A 105 16.15 -2.87 -8.89
C GLN A 105 15.31 -1.64 -8.56
N PHE A 106 15.93 -0.47 -8.62
CA PHE A 106 15.25 0.80 -8.49
C PHE A 106 14.37 1.10 -9.71
N ILE A 107 13.21 1.71 -9.44
CA ILE A 107 12.24 2.05 -10.49
C ILE A 107 12.24 3.54 -10.82
N THR A 108 11.88 3.85 -12.05
CA THR A 108 11.59 5.22 -12.50
C THR A 108 10.20 5.66 -12.04
N ARG A 109 9.97 6.98 -12.10
CA ARG A 109 8.64 7.56 -11.83
C ARG A 109 7.57 7.07 -12.81
N GLU A 110 7.97 6.80 -14.06
CA GLU A 110 7.09 6.22 -15.08
C GLU A 110 6.64 4.81 -14.71
N GLN A 111 7.59 3.95 -14.32
CA GLN A 111 7.28 2.60 -13.86
C GLN A 111 6.41 2.62 -12.61
N ALA A 112 6.71 3.49 -11.64
CA ALA A 112 5.87 3.67 -10.45
C ALA A 112 4.43 4.09 -10.82
N ALA A 113 4.27 5.02 -11.76
CA ALA A 113 2.96 5.47 -12.21
C ALA A 113 2.15 4.35 -12.89
N LYS A 114 2.80 3.53 -13.72
CA LYS A 114 2.17 2.37 -14.36
C LYS A 114 1.72 1.32 -13.33
N ILE A 115 2.57 1.00 -12.35
CA ILE A 115 2.22 0.06 -11.28
C ILE A 115 0.99 0.57 -10.51
N ILE A 116 0.99 1.84 -10.13
CA ILE A 116 -0.12 2.45 -9.42
C ILE A 116 -1.41 2.48 -10.27
N TYR A 117 -1.29 2.74 -11.57
CA TYR A 117 -2.41 2.67 -12.51
C TYR A 117 -3.00 1.26 -12.62
N ASN A 118 -2.17 0.22 -12.58
CA ASN A 118 -2.69 -1.15 -12.56
C ASN A 118 -3.39 -1.44 -11.22
N THR A 119 -2.90 -0.90 -10.11
CA THR A 119 -3.45 -1.13 -8.77
C THR A 119 -4.83 -0.50 -8.54
N ILE A 120 -5.16 0.65 -9.17
CA ILE A 120 -6.41 1.38 -8.87
C ILE A 120 -7.70 0.56 -9.11
N ASN A 121 -7.66 -0.39 -10.04
CA ASN A 121 -8.81 -1.19 -10.44
C ASN A 121 -8.83 -2.57 -9.78
N ILE A 122 -7.86 -2.88 -8.91
CA ILE A 122 -7.82 -4.16 -8.21
C ILE A 122 -8.96 -4.22 -7.20
N PRO A 123 -9.80 -5.28 -7.24
CA PRO A 123 -10.78 -5.56 -6.19
C PRO A 123 -10.09 -5.64 -4.84
N ILE A 124 -10.55 -4.88 -3.86
CA ILE A 124 -9.97 -4.92 -2.51
C ILE A 124 -10.49 -6.13 -1.73
N ARG A 125 -9.77 -6.49 -0.67
CA ARG A 125 -10.23 -7.41 0.36
C ARG A 125 -10.63 -6.68 1.62
N GLU A 126 -11.79 -7.06 2.16
CA GLU A 126 -12.29 -6.54 3.43
C GLU A 126 -12.48 -7.67 4.44
N LEU A 127 -12.23 -7.36 5.72
CA LEU A 127 -12.54 -8.27 6.81
C LEU A 127 -14.03 -8.19 7.11
N HIS A 128 -14.78 -9.23 6.78
CA HIS A 128 -16.17 -9.40 7.19
C HIS A 128 -16.24 -10.26 8.45
N GLY A 129 -16.92 -9.74 9.47
CA GLY A 129 -17.21 -10.51 10.68
C GLY A 129 -18.42 -11.40 10.49
N ILE A 130 -18.25 -12.72 10.51
CA ILE A 130 -19.36 -13.66 10.66
C ILE A 130 -19.53 -13.91 12.16
N LYS A 131 -20.74 -13.74 12.69
CA LYS A 131 -21.06 -14.19 14.05
C LYS A 131 -21.27 -15.70 14.01
N ASP A 132 -20.48 -16.45 14.78
CA ASP A 132 -20.75 -17.87 14.99
C ASP A 132 -22.06 -18.07 15.79
N GLU A 133 -22.48 -19.32 15.94
CA GLU A 133 -23.68 -19.74 16.69
C GLU A 133 -23.67 -19.28 18.16
N LYS A 134 -22.49 -18.91 18.69
CA LYS A 134 -22.24 -18.42 20.05
C LYS A 134 -22.06 -16.90 20.11
N GLY A 135 -22.22 -16.19 18.99
CA GLY A 135 -22.06 -14.74 18.88
C GLY A 135 -20.61 -14.25 18.80
N VAL A 136 -19.63 -15.15 18.64
CA VAL A 136 -18.21 -14.81 18.42
C VAL A 136 -18.04 -14.33 16.99
N ILE A 137 -17.44 -13.15 16.82
CA ILE A 137 -17.09 -12.64 15.49
C ILE A 137 -15.83 -13.38 15.04
N ILE A 138 -15.98 -14.30 14.07
CA ILE A 138 -14.86 -14.82 13.29
C ILE A 138 -14.71 -13.93 12.06
N GLY A 139 -13.52 -13.34 11.89
CA GLY A 139 -13.23 -12.49 10.74
C GLY A 139 -12.85 -13.35 9.54
N GLU A 140 -13.65 -13.32 8.48
CA GLU A 140 -13.30 -13.88 7.18
C GLU A 140 -13.01 -12.73 6.21
N PHE A 141 -11.93 -12.86 5.43
CA PHE A 141 -11.63 -11.87 4.39
C PHE A 141 -12.41 -12.21 3.12
N VAL A 142 -13.20 -11.26 2.64
CA VAL A 142 -13.94 -11.37 1.38
C VAL A 142 -13.30 -10.53 0.29
N ILE A 143 -13.43 -10.96 -0.97
CA ILE A 143 -13.00 -10.17 -2.13
C ILE A 143 -14.22 -9.38 -2.64
N CYS A 144 -14.04 -8.07 -2.81
CA CYS A 144 -15.06 -7.14 -3.27
C CYS A 144 -15.02 -7.01 -4.80
N ASP A 145 -15.37 -8.09 -5.52
CA ASP A 145 -15.20 -8.25 -6.97
C ASP A 145 -16.42 -7.88 -7.84
N GLY A 146 -17.57 -7.56 -7.23
CA GLY A 146 -18.83 -7.33 -7.94
C GLY A 146 -19.56 -8.61 -8.37
N ILE A 147 -19.00 -9.79 -8.08
CA ILE A 147 -19.62 -11.10 -8.36
C ILE A 147 -20.23 -11.66 -7.09
N GLN A 148 -19.41 -11.80 -6.04
CA GLN A 148 -19.83 -12.36 -4.75
C GLN A 148 -20.17 -11.27 -3.73
N ASN A 149 -19.45 -10.14 -3.79
CA ASN A 149 -19.64 -8.99 -2.92
C ASN A 149 -19.67 -7.72 -3.76
N GLU A 150 -20.17 -6.62 -3.21
CA GLU A 150 -20.16 -5.31 -3.88
C GLU A 150 -18.75 -4.97 -4.38
N LEU A 151 -18.62 -4.52 -5.63
CA LEU A 151 -17.33 -4.17 -6.21
C LEU A 151 -16.74 -2.96 -5.47
N LYS A 152 -15.63 -3.20 -4.78
CA LYS A 152 -14.83 -2.14 -4.17
C LYS A 152 -13.42 -2.24 -4.70
N THR A 153 -12.95 -1.11 -5.21
CA THR A 153 -11.58 -0.92 -5.66
C THR A 153 -11.07 0.36 -5.00
N LEU A 154 -9.77 0.62 -5.11
CA LEU A 154 -9.21 1.91 -4.72
C LEU A 154 -9.95 3.05 -5.43
N LEU A 155 -10.20 2.94 -6.74
CA LEU A 155 -10.92 3.97 -7.50
C LEU A 155 -12.30 4.31 -6.91
N ASN A 156 -13.05 3.29 -6.47
CA ASN A 156 -14.43 3.46 -6.00
C ASN A 156 -14.48 4.00 -4.57
N GLN A 157 -13.48 3.67 -3.75
CA GLN A 157 -13.39 4.16 -2.37
C GLN A 157 -13.10 5.67 -2.29
N PHE A 158 -12.44 6.25 -3.30
CA PHE A 158 -12.16 7.70 -3.32
C PHE A 158 -13.29 8.56 -3.90
N ASN A 159 -14.11 8.00 -4.78
CA ASN A 159 -15.22 8.76 -5.39
C ASN A 159 -16.45 8.89 -4.48
N ASN A 160 -16.45 8.22 -3.32
CA ASN A 160 -17.55 8.21 -2.34
C ASN A 160 -17.26 9.05 -1.08
N GLN A 161 -16.23 9.93 -1.11
CA GLN A 161 -15.92 10.89 -0.03
C GLN A 161 -16.41 12.30 -0.37
#